data_AF-A0A088QCN4-F1
#
_entry.id   AF-A0A088QCN4-F1
#
_cell.length_a   1.000
_cell.length_b   1.000
_cell.length_c   1.000
_cell.angle_alpha   90.00
_cell.angle_beta   90.00
_cell.angle_gamma   90.00
#
_symmetry.space_group_name_H-M   'P 1'
#
loop_
_entity.id
_entity.type
_entity.pdbx_description
1 polymer ?
#
loop_
_entity_poly.entity_id
_entity_poly.type
_entity_poly.pdbx_seq_one_letter_code
_entity_poly.pdbx_strand_id
1 'polypeptide(L)'
;MVNIIVSSYAGQITSLSLRQTEDGEQTLTKLSVINSPMPQPSWLEKSGETIFLANENFAGPNGSLLPLKINETGELIATQQFMNTPAGPVSIVAFNQGKALAVAH
;
A
#
# COMPACT_ATOMS: atom_id res chain seq x y z
N MET A 1 -18.35 -6.95 2.42
CA MET A 1 -17.13 -6.69 3.23
C MET A 1 -16.17 -5.91 2.33
N VAL A 2 -15.62 -4.81 2.83
CA VAL A 2 -14.68 -3.98 2.05
C VAL A 2 -13.34 -4.01 2.77
N ASN A 3 -12.27 -4.31 2.02
CA ASN A 3 -10.92 -4.28 2.56
C ASN A 3 -10.35 -2.87 2.37
N ILE A 4 -9.88 -2.28 3.47
CA ILE A 4 -9.18 -0.99 3.50
C ILE A 4 -7.72 -1.28 3.83
N ILE A 5 -6.82 -0.77 3.00
CA ILE A 5 -5.38 -0.88 3.23
C ILE A 5 -4.85 0.49 3.62
N VAL A 6 -4.10 0.54 4.71
CA VAL A 6 -3.48 1.77 5.21
C VAL A 6 -1.98 1.58 5.38
N SER A 7 -1.21 2.59 4.97
CA SER A 7 0.22 2.70 5.24
C SER A 7 0.45 3.63 6.44
N SER A 8 1.57 3.45 7.12
CA SER A 8 1.98 4.30 8.25
C SER A 8 3.48 4.55 8.21
N TYR A 9 3.89 5.81 8.36
CA TYR A 9 5.29 6.22 8.50
C TYR A 9 6.06 5.48 9.61
N ALA A 10 5.36 4.81 10.54
CA ALA A 10 5.94 3.87 11.50
C ALA A 10 6.50 2.58 10.86
N GLY A 11 6.43 2.40 9.53
CA GLY A 11 7.01 1.27 8.80
C GLY A 11 6.07 0.09 8.61
N GLN A 12 4.75 0.28 8.72
CA GLN A 12 3.76 -0.80 8.63
C GLN A 12 2.70 -0.54 7.57
N ILE A 13 2.22 -1.62 6.96
CA ILE A 13 1.02 -1.65 6.14
C ILE A 13 -0.01 -2.55 6.84
N THR A 14 -1.21 -2.03 7.03
CA THR A 14 -2.30 -2.75 7.71
C THR A 14 -3.45 -2.96 6.76
N SER A 15 -3.99 -4.18 6.75
CA SER A 15 -5.25 -4.52 6.11
C SER A 15 -6.36 -4.55 7.14
N LEU A 16 -7.49 -3.92 6.81
CA LEU A 16 -8.66 -3.75 7.67
C LEU A 16 -9.89 -4.23 6.91
N SER A 17 -10.83 -4.90 7.58
CA SER A 17 -12.19 -5.09 7.07
C SER A 17 -13.10 -4.01 7.63
N LEU A 18 -13.84 -3.35 6.75
CA LEU A 18 -14.96 -2.50 7.09
C LEU A 18 -16.24 -3.34 7.05
N ARG A 19 -16.95 -3.38 8.19
CA ARG A 19 -18.30 -3.93 8.31
C ARG A 19 -19.25 -2.83 8.75
N GLN A 20 -20.41 -2.78 8.10
CA GLN A 20 -21.53 -1.94 8.52
C GLN A 20 -22.66 -2.84 9.06
N THR A 21 -23.28 -2.45 10.17
CA THR A 21 -24.50 -3.10 10.67
C THR A 21 -25.73 -2.56 9.94
N GLU A 22 -26.88 -3.24 10.06
CA GLU A 22 -28.13 -2.77 9.44
C GLU A 22 -28.58 -1.40 9.97
N ASP A 23 -28.26 -1.12 11.24
CA ASP A 23 -28.54 0.17 11.90
C ASP A 23 -27.54 1.28 11.51
N GLY A 24 -26.58 0.97 10.65
CA GLY A 24 -25.64 1.92 10.07
C GLY A 24 -24.33 2.10 10.82
N GLU A 25 -24.10 1.42 11.95
CA GLU A 25 -22.82 1.45 12.67
C GLU A 25 -21.70 0.86 11.83
N GLN A 26 -20.50 1.45 11.91
CA GLN A 26 -19.33 1.02 11.14
C GLN A 26 -18.20 0.58 12.07
N THR A 27 -17.66 -0.61 11.80
CA THR A 27 -16.52 -1.17 12.54
C THR A 27 -15.39 -1.52 11.59
N LEU A 28 -14.17 -1.11 11.98
CA LEU A 28 -12.93 -1.54 11.34
C LEU A 28 -12.29 -2.66 12.16
N THR A 29 -12.06 -3.81 11.53
CA THR A 29 -11.35 -4.94 12.15
C THR A 29 -10.03 -5.15 11.44
N LYS A 30 -8.93 -5.17 12.18
CA LYS A 30 -7.60 -5.49 11.66
C LYS A 30 -7.53 -6.94 11.21
N LEU A 31 -7.14 -7.16 9.95
CA LEU A 31 -6.97 -8.47 9.35
C LEU A 31 -5.50 -8.90 9.38
N SER A 32 -4.60 -8.04 8.90
CA SER A 32 -3.17 -8.33 8.84
C SER A 32 -2.33 -7.06 9.03
N VAL A 33 -1.09 -7.25 9.50
CA VAL A 33 -0.07 -6.21 9.55
C VAL A 33 1.20 -6.80 8.97
N ILE A 34 1.79 -6.10 8.00
CA ILE A 34 3.11 -6.43 7.48
C ILE A 34 4.04 -5.24 7.69
N ASN A 35 5.31 -5.52 7.95
CA ASN A 35 6.33 -4.48 7.96
C ASN A 35 6.69 -4.14 6.51
N SER A 36 6.85 -2.86 6.20
CA SER A 36 7.41 -2.45 4.92
C SER A 36 8.88 -2.88 4.88
N PRO A 37 9.36 -3.44 3.75
CA PRO A 37 10.78 -3.74 3.59
C PRO A 37 11.65 -2.48 3.51
N MET A 38 11.04 -1.31 3.28
CA MET A 38 11.71 -0.02 3.19
C MET A 38 11.08 1.01 4.13
N PRO A 39 11.87 1.95 4.69
CA PRO A 39 11.35 2.94 5.63
C PRO A 39 10.35 3.92 5.00
N GLN A 40 9.45 4.47 5.82
CA GLN A 40 8.46 5.49 5.45
C GLN A 40 7.52 5.08 4.30
N PRO A 41 6.63 4.09 4.50
CA PRO A 41 5.56 3.79 3.56
C PRO A 41 4.57 4.96 3.51
N SER A 42 4.61 5.72 2.41
CA SER A 42 4.02 7.05 2.28
C SER A 42 2.70 7.04 1.51
N TRP A 43 2.58 6.16 0.51
CA TRP A 43 1.42 6.13 -0.39
C TRP A 43 1.05 4.71 -0.82
N LEU A 44 -0.24 4.49 -1.06
CA LEU A 44 -0.78 3.27 -1.63
C LEU A 44 -1.63 3.62 -2.85
N GLU A 45 -1.36 2.97 -3.99
CA GLU A 45 -2.13 3.13 -5.22
C GLU A 45 -2.65 1.78 -5.71
N LYS A 46 -3.97 1.69 -5.93
CA LYS A 46 -4.59 0.47 -6.45
C LYS A 46 -4.74 0.56 -7.97
N SER A 47 -4.23 -0.44 -8.68
CA SER A 47 -4.40 -0.59 -10.13
C SER A 47 -4.73 -2.03 -10.47
N GLY A 48 -5.97 -2.27 -10.92
CA GLY A 48 -6.50 -3.63 -11.03
C GLY A 48 -6.43 -4.35 -9.68
N GLU A 49 -5.87 -5.55 -9.65
CA GLU A 49 -5.70 -6.35 -8.43
C GLU A 49 -4.39 -6.08 -7.68
N THR A 50 -3.52 -5.20 -8.21
CA THR A 50 -2.25 -4.85 -7.59
C THR A 50 -2.39 -3.57 -6.78
N ILE A 51 -1.78 -3.56 -5.60
CA ILE A 51 -1.61 -2.38 -4.76
C ILE A 51 -0.12 -2.03 -4.76
N PHE A 52 0.22 -0.85 -5.24
CA PHE A 52 1.59 -0.35 -5.19
C PHE A 52 1.80 0.45 -3.92
N LEU A 53 2.79 0.06 -3.12
CA LEU A 53 3.26 0.80 -1.98
C LEU A 53 4.46 1.65 -2.39
N ALA A 54 4.40 2.96 -2.16
CA ALA A 54 5.55 3.84 -2.21
C ALA A 54 6.22 3.96 -0.83
N ASN A 55 7.55 3.92 -0.80
CA ASN A 55 8.33 4.19 0.40
C ASN A 55 9.34 5.31 0.12
N GLU A 56 9.36 6.33 0.97
CA GLU A 56 10.18 7.52 0.75
C GLU A 56 11.66 7.34 1.04
N ASN A 57 11.97 6.65 2.14
CA ASN A 57 13.31 6.43 2.64
C ASN A 57 14.12 7.73 2.87
N PHE A 58 13.69 8.57 3.82
CA PHE A 58 14.26 9.91 4.07
C PHE A 58 15.78 9.96 4.22
N ALA A 59 16.38 8.93 4.83
CA ALA A 59 17.80 8.88 5.12
C ALA A 59 18.64 8.22 4.00
N GLY A 60 17.98 7.57 3.03
CA GLY A 60 18.63 6.82 1.98
C GLY A 60 18.66 7.55 0.64
N PRO A 61 19.47 7.08 -0.32
CA PRO A 61 19.62 7.73 -1.62
C PRO A 61 18.44 7.50 -2.58
N ASN A 62 17.57 6.52 -2.29
CA ASN A 62 16.48 6.10 -3.16
C ASN A 62 15.23 5.75 -2.34
N GLY A 63 14.06 6.11 -2.87
CA GLY A 63 12.79 5.55 -2.43
C GLY A 63 12.54 4.19 -3.09
N SER A 64 11.35 3.62 -2.90
CA SER A 64 10.98 2.37 -3.57
C SER A 64 9.49 2.23 -3.87
N LEU A 65 9.18 1.34 -4.81
CA LEU A 65 7.84 0.80 -5.06
C LEU A 65 7.79 -0.69 -4.75
N LEU A 66 6.77 -1.12 -4.02
CA LEU A 66 6.51 -2.52 -3.74
C LEU A 66 5.09 -2.90 -4.19
N PRO A 67 4.93 -3.76 -5.20
CA PRO A 67 3.62 -4.26 -5.58
C PRO A 67 3.18 -5.41 -4.67
N LEU A 68 1.98 -5.23 -4.11
CA LEU A 68 1.31 -6.12 -3.18
C LEU A 68 0.02 -6.66 -3.82
N LYS A 69 -0.41 -7.84 -3.37
CA LYS A 69 -1.77 -8.36 -3.55
C LYS A 69 -2.38 -8.65 -2.20
N ILE A 70 -3.69 -8.61 -2.14
CA ILE A 70 -4.46 -9.07 -0.99
C ILE A 70 -5.03 -10.46 -1.29
N ASN A 71 -4.89 -11.41 -0.37
CA ASN A 71 -5.52 -12.72 -0.51
C ASN A 71 -6.97 -12.71 0.05
N GLU A 72 -7.64 -13.85 -0.01
CA GLU A 72 -9.03 -14.00 0.45
C GLU A 72 -9.22 -13.75 1.95
N THR A 73 -8.18 -13.94 2.77
CA THR A 73 -8.23 -13.70 4.22
C THR A 73 -7.88 -12.25 4.58
N GLY A 74 -7.56 -11.43 3.59
CA GLY A 74 -7.18 -10.03 3.77
C GLY A 74 -5.70 -9.80 4.03
N GLU A 75 -4.85 -10.81 3.92
CA GLU A 75 -3.40 -10.70 4.09
C GLU A 75 -2.74 -10.07 2.86
N LEU A 76 -1.76 -9.19 3.09
CA LEU A 76 -0.97 -8.56 2.05
C LEU A 76 0.27 -9.36 1.72
N ILE A 77 0.47 -9.67 0.45
CA ILE A 77 1.57 -10.48 -0.05
C ILE A 77 2.33 -9.68 -1.11
N ALA A 78 3.65 -9.53 -0.94
CA ALA A 78 4.50 -8.96 -1.97
C ALA A 78 4.57 -9.88 -3.18
N THR A 79 4.34 -9.32 -4.36
CA THR A 79 4.32 -10.10 -5.61
C THR A 79 5.69 -10.20 -6.29
N GLN A 80 6.62 -9.35 -5.88
CA GLN A 80 8.01 -9.29 -6.33
C GLN A 80 8.84 -8.50 -5.33
N GLN A 81 10.16 -8.42 -5.57
CA GLN A 81 11.02 -7.49 -4.84
C GLN A 81 10.65 -6.04 -5.15
N PHE A 82 10.96 -5.15 -4.20
CA PHE A 82 10.78 -3.72 -4.40
C PHE A 82 11.69 -3.20 -5.51
N MET A 83 11.25 -2.13 -6.16
CA MET A 83 11.99 -1.44 -7.22
C MET A 83 12.41 -0.08 -6.70
N ASN A 84 13.66 0.32 -6.95
CA ASN A 84 14.12 1.65 -6.57
C ASN A 84 13.44 2.73 -7.41
N THR A 85 13.22 3.87 -6.78
CA THR A 85 12.80 5.12 -7.42
C THR A 85 13.77 6.23 -7.02
N PRO A 86 13.74 7.39 -7.70
CA PRO A 86 14.30 8.60 -7.11
C PRO A 86 13.82 8.79 -5.66
N ALA A 87 14.61 9.45 -4.82
CA ALA A 87 14.29 9.65 -3.41
C ALA A 87 12.95 10.38 -3.21
N GLY A 88 12.19 9.97 -2.18
CA GLY A 88 11.00 10.66 -1.72
C GLY A 88 9.70 10.46 -2.52
N PRO A 89 9.33 9.28 -3.04
CA PRO A 89 8.00 9.12 -3.63
C PRO A 89 6.90 9.29 -2.56
N VAL A 90 6.14 10.39 -2.60
CA VAL A 90 4.99 10.66 -1.72
C VAL A 90 3.65 10.43 -2.41
N SER A 91 3.66 10.33 -3.74
CA SER A 91 2.47 10.10 -4.54
C SER A 91 2.79 9.25 -5.76
N ILE A 92 1.91 8.31 -6.05
CA ILE A 92 1.95 7.51 -7.27
C ILE A 92 0.55 7.42 -7.86
N VAL A 93 0.49 7.39 -9.19
CA VAL A 93 -0.77 7.17 -9.91
C VAL A 93 -0.55 6.17 -11.05
N ALA A 94 -1.45 5.21 -11.18
CA ALA A 94 -1.46 4.32 -12.32
C ALA A 94 -2.11 4.98 -13.53
N PHE A 95 -1.43 4.90 -14.67
CA PHE A 95 -1.94 5.42 -15.94
C PHE A 95 -1.73 4.40 -17.06
N ASN A 96 -2.17 4.75 -18.27
CA ASN A 96 -2.09 3.86 -19.44
C ASN A 96 -2.72 2.48 -19.16
N GLN A 97 -3.96 2.49 -18.63
CA GLN A 97 -4.70 1.27 -18.26
C GLN A 97 -3.93 0.38 -17.27
N GLY A 98 -3.20 0.99 -16.34
CA GLY A 98 -2.43 0.29 -15.31
C GLY A 98 -1.10 -0.29 -15.79
N LYS A 99 -0.68 0.00 -17.03
CA LYS A 99 0.60 -0.46 -17.58
C LYS A 99 1.79 0.42 -17.21
N ALA A 100 1.53 1.59 -16.62
CA ALA A 100 2.57 2.52 -16.21
C ALA A 100 2.20 3.22 -14.89
N LEU A 101 3.22 3.66 -14.15
CA LEU A 101 3.08 4.44 -12.92
C LEU A 101 3.80 5.77 -13.10
N ALA A 102 3.13 6.87 -12.74
CA ALA A 102 3.80 8.14 -12.51
C ALA A 102 4.13 8.23 -11.02
N VAL A 103 5.34 8.69 -10.71
CA VAL A 103 5.89 8.74 -9.36
C VAL A 103 6.35 10.16 -9.09
N ALA A 104 5.86 10.76 -8.01
CA ALA A 104 6.15 12.13 -7.64
C ALA A 104 6.61 12.22 -6.18
N HIS A 105 7.47 13.21 -5.94
CA HIS A 105 7.80 13.76 -4.63
C HIS A 105 7.00 15.04 -4.40
#